data_AF-A0A418YGK0-F1
#
_entry.id   AF-A0A418YGK0-F1
#
_cell.length_a   1.000
_cell.length_b   1.000
_cell.length_c   1.000
_cell.angle_alpha   90.00
_cell.angle_beta   90.00
_cell.angle_gamma   90.00
#
_symmetry.space_group_name_H-M   'P 1'
#
loop_
_entity.id
_entity.type
_entity.pdbx_description
1 polymer ?
#
loop_
_entity_poly.entity_id
_entity_poly.type
_entity_poly.pdbx_seq_one_letter_code
_entity_poly.pdbx_strand_id
1 'polypeptide(L)'
;MLVTIDVRSNPLIVARSCPVTFQGHDIGRLDFSKPWYHSGRENASYIPKDNATGVGLEIHFFSNQKGSVQQQNLARCDKYRILQIRSTNIRHLANEQAVQVDVPPDFHEPFYDNAPLEHGYGDHFTPKDSRDKPWSKPVKRASTVAIYDTPYVSDFYGTEGEDMIVMFETCVVCQREQQFDSILSCGNWGYVREYLGGMTGWTEPEFIESQCQAKPSSVFNHTLDTQQRIEYSYYLNWRDF
;
A
#
# COMPACT_ATOMS: atom_id res chain seq x y z
N MET A 1 39.01 -15.67 14.55
CA MET A 1 38.19 -14.71 13.79
C MET A 1 36.89 -15.42 13.45
N LEU A 2 35.83 -15.17 14.21
CA LEU A 2 34.52 -15.78 13.95
C LEU A 2 33.89 -15.02 12.78
N VAL A 3 33.86 -15.65 11.62
CA VAL A 3 33.00 -15.22 10.52
C VAL A 3 31.58 -15.50 10.97
N THR A 4 30.87 -14.46 11.43
CA THR A 4 29.42 -14.51 11.57
C THR A 4 28.84 -14.65 10.16
N ILE A 5 28.50 -15.88 9.80
CA ILE A 5 27.69 -16.17 8.63
C ILE A 5 26.33 -15.52 8.91
N ASP A 6 26.07 -14.38 8.27
CA ASP A 6 24.77 -13.73 8.33
C ASP A 6 23.73 -14.71 7.79
N VAL A 7 22.82 -15.12 8.66
CA VAL A 7 21.81 -16.13 8.38
C VAL A 7 20.80 -15.51 7.44
N ARG A 8 21.03 -15.70 6.13
CA ARG A 8 20.07 -15.51 5.02
C ARG A 8 19.24 -14.23 5.16
N SER A 9 19.74 -13.10 4.65
CA SER A 9 18.87 -11.98 4.32
C SER A 9 17.72 -12.51 3.46
N ASN A 10 16.48 -12.50 3.95
CA ASN A 10 15.32 -12.90 3.16
C ASN A 10 15.07 -11.78 2.14
N PRO A 11 15.50 -11.92 0.87
CA PRO A 11 15.47 -10.80 -0.05
C PRO A 11 14.01 -10.41 -0.33
N LEU A 12 13.76 -9.11 -0.49
CA LEU A 12 12.48 -8.66 -1.02
C LEU A 12 12.37 -9.16 -2.47
N ILE A 13 11.38 -9.98 -2.75
CA ILE A 13 11.09 -10.41 -4.12
C ILE A 13 10.14 -9.38 -4.72
N VAL A 14 10.66 -8.54 -5.61
CA VAL A 14 9.88 -7.49 -6.31
C VAL A 14 9.16 -8.11 -7.51
N ALA A 15 7.85 -7.92 -7.59
CA ALA A 15 7.05 -8.33 -8.74
C ALA A 15 6.89 -7.19 -9.76
N ARG A 16 6.77 -5.95 -9.29
CA ARG A 16 6.69 -4.75 -10.14
C ARG A 16 7.49 -3.61 -9.53
N SER A 17 8.21 -2.88 -10.38
CA SER A 17 8.90 -1.63 -10.03
C SER A 17 8.36 -0.53 -10.92
N CYS A 18 7.79 0.51 -10.31
CA CYS A 18 7.22 1.66 -11.02
C CYS A 18 8.13 2.88 -10.90
N PRO A 19 8.54 3.51 -12.00
CA PRO A 19 9.33 4.73 -11.92
C PRO A 19 8.51 5.82 -11.25
N VAL A 20 9.16 6.57 -10.35
CA VAL A 20 8.59 7.76 -9.73
C VAL A 20 9.27 8.96 -10.33
N THR A 21 8.47 9.83 -10.95
CA THR A 21 8.99 10.97 -11.71
C THR A 21 8.51 12.30 -11.15
N PHE A 22 9.30 13.35 -11.37
CA PHE A 22 8.92 14.73 -11.12
C PHE A 22 9.38 15.59 -12.28
N GLN A 23 8.46 16.30 -12.93
CA GLN A 23 8.75 17.14 -14.10
C GLN A 23 9.57 16.40 -15.19
N GLY A 24 9.22 15.14 -15.46
CA GLY A 24 9.89 14.31 -16.45
C GLY A 24 11.25 13.73 -16.03
N HIS A 25 11.68 13.92 -14.78
CA HIS A 25 12.92 13.35 -14.25
C HIS A 25 12.63 12.20 -13.30
N ASP A 26 13.37 11.09 -13.45
CA ASP A 26 13.31 9.96 -12.52
C ASP A 26 13.90 10.37 -11.16
N ILE A 27 13.07 10.34 -10.13
CA ILE A 27 13.45 10.67 -8.75
C ILE A 27 13.42 9.45 -7.83
N GLY A 28 12.97 8.29 -8.32
CA GLY A 28 12.93 7.07 -7.54
C GLY A 28 12.16 5.94 -8.21
N ARG A 29 11.87 4.90 -7.41
CA ARG A 29 11.00 3.78 -7.80
C ARG A 29 10.07 3.39 -6.66
N LEU A 30 8.85 2.99 -7.02
CA LEU A 30 7.85 2.41 -6.15
C LEU A 30 7.77 0.91 -6.47
N ASP A 31 8.31 0.09 -5.58
CA ASP A 31 8.44 -1.35 -5.74
C ASP A 31 7.30 -2.06 -5.01
N PHE A 32 6.57 -2.88 -5.75
CA PHE A 32 5.55 -3.80 -5.26
C PHE A 32 6.15 -5.20 -5.17
N SER A 33 6.14 -5.79 -3.99
CA SER A 33 6.60 -7.16 -3.76
C SER A 33 5.74 -8.19 -4.50
N LYS A 34 6.20 -9.44 -4.54
CA LYS A 34 5.32 -10.58 -4.83
C LYS A 34 4.27 -10.67 -3.71
N PRO A 35 2.98 -10.82 -4.03
CA PRO A 35 1.95 -10.95 -3.00
C PRO A 35 2.18 -12.22 -2.17
N TRP A 36 1.75 -12.16 -0.92
CA TRP A 36 1.52 -13.35 -0.10
C TRP A 36 0.05 -13.48 0.26
N TYR A 37 -0.30 -14.63 0.80
CA TYR A 37 -1.66 -14.99 1.13
C TYR A 37 -1.79 -15.23 2.63
N HIS A 38 -2.94 -14.84 3.18
CA HIS A 38 -3.23 -14.99 4.60
C HIS A 38 -4.71 -15.30 4.87
N SER A 39 -4.96 -15.84 6.05
CA SER A 39 -6.29 -16.28 6.51
C SER A 39 -6.85 -15.36 7.59
N GLY A 40 -8.09 -14.86 7.46
CA GLY A 40 -8.81 -14.14 8.52
C GLY A 40 -8.42 -12.67 8.72
N ARG A 41 -9.02 -12.05 9.75
CA ARG A 41 -8.79 -10.65 10.14
C ARG A 41 -7.99 -10.51 11.44
N GLU A 42 -8.53 -10.99 12.56
CA GLU A 42 -7.95 -10.77 13.90
C GLU A 42 -6.91 -11.84 14.30
N ASN A 43 -7.03 -13.05 13.73
CA ASN A 43 -6.07 -14.14 13.87
C ASN A 43 -5.43 -14.46 12.53
N ALA A 44 -4.97 -13.40 11.85
CA ALA A 44 -4.36 -13.51 10.54
C ALA A 44 -3.14 -14.46 10.58
N SER A 45 -3.07 -15.39 9.62
CA SER A 45 -1.96 -16.34 9.53
C SER A 45 -1.51 -16.53 8.09
N TYR A 46 -0.20 -16.62 7.88
CA TYR A 46 0.39 -16.86 6.58
C TYR A 46 0.08 -18.28 6.15
N ILE A 47 -0.55 -18.41 4.99
CA ILE A 47 -0.93 -19.71 4.43
C ILE A 47 -0.59 -19.76 2.94
N PRO A 48 -0.48 -20.97 2.35
CA PRO A 48 -0.56 -21.12 0.91
C PRO A 48 -1.82 -20.43 0.35
N LYS A 49 -1.83 -20.17 -0.96
CA LYS A 49 -2.99 -19.56 -1.63
C LYS A 49 -4.28 -20.34 -1.32
N ASP A 50 -4.19 -21.67 -1.31
CA ASP A 50 -5.28 -22.58 -1.03
C ASP A 50 -5.87 -22.28 0.37
N ASN A 51 -7.14 -21.85 0.41
CA ASN A 51 -7.89 -21.37 1.58
C ASN A 51 -7.56 -19.95 2.09
N ALA A 52 -6.86 -19.15 1.31
CA ALA A 52 -6.65 -17.75 1.64
C ALA A 52 -7.94 -16.94 1.56
N THR A 53 -7.99 -15.89 2.36
CA THR A 53 -9.12 -14.95 2.40
C THR A 53 -8.67 -13.50 2.25
N GLY A 54 -7.36 -13.28 2.32
CA GLY A 54 -6.72 -12.00 2.12
C GLY A 54 -5.41 -12.14 1.35
N VAL A 55 -4.93 -11.00 0.87
CA VAL A 55 -3.64 -10.84 0.21
C VAL A 55 -2.85 -9.84 1.02
N GLY A 56 -1.52 -9.99 1.03
CA GLY A 56 -0.63 -8.98 1.56
C GLY A 56 0.45 -8.58 0.57
N LEU A 57 0.92 -7.35 0.70
CA LEU A 57 1.90 -6.74 -0.17
C LEU A 57 2.84 -5.83 0.62
N GLU A 58 4.15 -5.98 0.42
CA GLU A 58 5.12 -4.95 0.79
C GLU A 58 5.23 -3.97 -0.38
N ILE A 59 5.13 -2.67 -0.07
CA ILE A 59 5.28 -1.60 -1.04
C ILE A 59 6.36 -0.66 -0.55
N HIS A 60 7.41 -0.47 -1.34
CA HIS A 60 8.61 0.26 -0.96
C HIS A 60 8.91 1.38 -1.95
N PHE A 61 8.96 2.63 -1.48
CA PHE A 61 9.50 3.73 -2.26
C PHE A 61 10.99 3.92 -1.98
N PHE A 62 11.78 4.07 -3.03
CA PHE A 62 13.21 4.37 -2.99
C PHE A 62 13.51 5.64 -3.78
N SER A 63 14.00 6.70 -3.13
CA SER A 63 14.49 7.91 -3.80
C SER A 63 15.84 7.65 -4.49
N ASN A 64 15.88 7.80 -5.82
CA ASN A 64 16.95 7.53 -6.80
C ASN A 64 17.89 6.33 -6.51
N GLN A 65 18.94 6.11 -7.32
CA GLN A 65 19.52 4.77 -7.62
C GLN A 65 19.93 3.86 -6.44
N LYS A 66 19.93 4.35 -5.19
CA LYS A 66 20.20 3.58 -3.96
C LYS A 66 19.20 3.82 -2.80
N GLY A 67 18.07 4.48 -3.00
CA GLY A 67 17.13 4.82 -1.91
C GLY A 67 17.65 5.93 -0.97
N SER A 68 18.64 6.71 -1.39
CA SER A 68 19.28 7.74 -0.57
C SER A 68 18.83 9.14 -0.98
N VAL A 69 18.23 9.86 -0.03
CA VAL A 69 17.76 11.25 -0.15
C VAL A 69 18.89 12.30 -0.19
N GLN A 70 20.16 11.90 0.00
CA GLN A 70 21.25 12.85 0.25
C GLN A 70 21.83 13.58 -0.97
N GLN A 71 21.50 13.21 -2.22
CA GLN A 71 22.19 13.83 -3.38
C GLN A 71 21.30 14.35 -4.51
N GLN A 72 20.00 14.03 -4.60
CA GLN A 72 19.17 14.54 -5.70
C GLN A 72 17.69 14.69 -5.30
N ASN A 73 17.38 15.35 -4.18
CA ASN A 73 16.00 15.76 -3.84
C ASN A 73 15.49 16.82 -4.86
N LEU A 74 15.36 16.43 -6.12
CA LEU A 74 15.01 17.29 -7.26
C LEU A 74 13.60 17.85 -7.09
N ALA A 75 12.71 17.07 -6.50
CA ALA A 75 11.36 17.48 -6.16
C ALA A 75 11.30 18.42 -4.95
N ARG A 76 12.41 18.65 -4.23
CA ARG A 76 12.46 19.50 -3.03
C ARG A 76 11.38 19.11 -2.01
N CYS A 77 11.24 17.81 -1.76
CA CYS A 77 10.32 17.28 -0.76
C CYS A 77 10.95 17.46 0.63
N ASP A 78 10.17 17.92 1.60
CA ASP A 78 10.59 17.87 3.00
C ASP A 78 10.44 16.45 3.53
N LYS A 79 9.40 15.73 3.08
CA LYS A 79 9.18 14.32 3.38
C LYS A 79 8.54 13.59 2.20
N TYR A 80 8.92 12.33 1.99
CA TYR A 80 8.18 11.42 1.10
C TYR A 80 7.18 10.63 1.92
N ARG A 81 5.92 10.59 1.48
CA ARG A 81 4.81 9.89 2.13
C ARG A 81 4.17 8.90 1.17
N ILE A 82 3.38 7.97 1.71
CA ILE A 82 2.53 7.08 0.92
C ILE A 82 1.07 7.41 1.22
N LEU A 83 0.30 7.68 0.18
CA LEU A 83 -1.15 7.79 0.24
C LEU A 83 -1.75 6.63 -0.56
N GLN A 84 -2.76 5.97 0.00
CA GLN A 84 -3.46 4.90 -0.66
C GLN A 84 -4.97 5.18 -0.64
N ILE A 85 -5.65 4.90 -1.74
CA ILE A 85 -7.11 4.75 -1.72
C ILE A 85 -7.46 3.28 -1.93
N ARG A 86 -8.62 2.90 -1.42
CA ARG A 86 -9.27 1.61 -1.67
C ARG A 86 -10.56 1.85 -2.42
N SER A 87 -10.80 1.06 -3.46
CA SER A 87 -12.12 0.92 -4.10
C SER A 87 -12.62 -0.51 -4.03
N THR A 88 -13.90 -0.71 -3.71
CA THR A 88 -14.51 -2.04 -3.60
C THR A 88 -15.99 -2.03 -3.92
N ASN A 89 -16.52 -3.16 -4.40
CA ASN A 89 -17.95 -3.39 -4.62
C ASN A 89 -18.62 -4.19 -3.50
N ILE A 90 -17.90 -4.56 -2.43
CA ILE A 90 -18.49 -5.28 -1.30
C ILE A 90 -19.48 -4.39 -0.55
N ARG A 91 -20.46 -5.02 0.10
CA ARG A 91 -21.42 -4.33 0.97
C ARG A 91 -20.68 -3.59 2.08
N HIS A 92 -20.88 -2.28 2.11
CA HIS A 92 -20.19 -1.40 3.04
C HIS A 92 -20.76 -1.51 4.45
N LEU A 93 -19.88 -1.49 5.45
CA LEU A 93 -20.26 -1.22 6.83
C LEU A 93 -20.77 0.21 6.98
N ALA A 94 -21.56 0.46 8.02
CA ALA A 94 -21.98 1.81 8.36
C ALA A 94 -20.75 2.72 8.49
N ASN A 95 -20.68 3.76 7.66
CA ASN A 95 -19.59 4.74 7.52
C ASN A 95 -18.42 4.39 6.57
N GLU A 96 -18.44 3.26 5.87
CA GLU A 96 -17.52 2.99 4.76
C GLU A 96 -18.11 3.44 3.42
N GLN A 97 -17.24 3.88 2.50
CA GLN A 97 -17.60 4.22 1.13
C GLN A 97 -17.00 3.21 0.14
N ALA A 98 -17.61 3.10 -1.03
CA ALA A 98 -17.11 2.29 -2.14
C ALA A 98 -15.70 2.69 -2.56
N VAL A 99 -15.37 3.98 -2.48
CA VAL A 99 -14.03 4.51 -2.68
C VAL A 99 -13.69 5.46 -1.54
N GLN A 100 -12.53 5.29 -0.92
CA GLN A 100 -12.07 6.12 0.20
C GLN A 100 -10.55 6.03 0.36
N VAL A 101 -9.93 7.04 0.98
CA VAL A 101 -8.55 6.93 1.48
C VAL A 101 -8.47 5.76 2.45
N ASP A 102 -7.46 4.92 2.24
CA ASP A 102 -7.27 3.66 2.95
C ASP A 102 -6.48 3.87 4.25
N VAL A 103 -7.06 4.67 5.14
CA VAL A 103 -6.58 4.89 6.51
C VAL A 103 -7.76 4.87 7.48
N PRO A 104 -7.54 4.58 8.77
CA PRO A 104 -8.58 4.68 9.78
C PRO A 104 -9.23 6.07 9.80
N PRO A 105 -10.56 6.15 10.04
CA PRO A 105 -11.30 7.41 9.94
C PRO A 105 -10.94 8.45 10.99
N ASP A 106 -10.26 8.05 12.07
CA ASP A 106 -9.76 8.89 13.15
C ASP A 106 -8.35 9.46 12.88
N PHE A 107 -7.74 9.15 11.73
CA PHE A 107 -6.46 9.74 11.34
C PHE A 107 -6.60 11.21 10.99
N HIS A 108 -5.72 12.03 11.56
CA HIS A 108 -5.61 13.46 11.22
C HIS A 108 -4.94 13.72 9.87
N GLU A 109 -4.11 12.79 9.38
CA GLU A 109 -3.43 12.89 8.08
C GLU A 109 -3.81 11.72 7.17
N PRO A 110 -3.89 11.90 5.84
CA PRO A 110 -4.38 10.88 4.91
C PRO A 110 -3.34 9.83 4.53
N PHE A 111 -2.21 9.79 5.23
CA PHE A 111 -1.08 8.97 4.81
C PHE A 111 -1.09 7.60 5.47
N TYR A 112 -0.83 6.57 4.67
CA TYR A 112 -0.77 5.17 5.13
C TYR A 112 0.48 4.92 5.99
N ASP A 113 1.55 5.68 5.78
CA ASP A 113 2.79 5.58 6.54
C ASP A 113 2.72 6.22 7.94
N ASN A 114 1.55 6.14 8.59
CA ASN A 114 1.27 6.65 9.93
C ASN A 114 0.88 5.50 10.88
N ALA A 115 1.28 5.60 12.14
CA ALA A 115 0.86 4.65 13.16
C ALA A 115 -0.67 4.73 13.40
N PRO A 116 -1.35 3.59 13.67
CA PRO A 116 -0.79 2.26 13.93
C PRO A 116 -0.63 1.39 12.67
N LEU A 117 -0.80 1.91 11.46
CA LEU A 117 -0.58 1.14 10.24
C LEU A 117 0.89 0.70 10.13
N GLU A 118 1.10 -0.46 9.52
CA GLU A 118 2.42 -1.08 9.41
C GLU A 118 3.26 -0.39 8.33
N HIS A 119 4.33 0.29 8.75
CA HIS A 119 5.21 1.07 7.87
C HIS A 119 6.67 1.06 8.33
N GLY A 120 7.56 1.63 7.51
CA GLY A 120 8.98 1.77 7.83
C GLY A 120 9.67 2.87 7.03
N TYR A 121 10.81 3.34 7.53
CA TYR A 121 11.62 4.40 6.92
C TYR A 121 13.11 4.08 7.04
N GLY A 122 13.90 4.44 6.03
CA GLY A 122 15.33 4.19 6.01
C GLY A 122 15.66 2.70 6.18
N ASP A 123 16.74 2.42 6.90
CA ASP A 123 17.05 1.08 7.39
C ASP A 123 16.12 0.74 8.56
N HIS A 124 15.24 -0.22 8.38
CA HIS A 124 14.25 -0.61 9.37
C HIS A 124 14.07 -2.13 9.42
N PHE A 125 13.40 -2.61 10.46
CA PHE A 125 12.88 -3.97 10.50
C PHE A 125 11.44 -3.96 9.99
N THR A 126 11.03 -5.02 9.28
CA THR A 126 9.62 -5.27 8.97
C THR A 126 8.77 -5.29 10.25
N PRO A 127 7.43 -5.17 10.14
CA PRO A 127 6.54 -5.12 11.30
C PRO A 127 6.78 -6.28 12.27
N LYS A 128 6.53 -5.98 13.56
CA LYS A 128 6.74 -6.95 14.64
C LYS A 128 5.75 -8.11 14.55
N ASP A 129 4.50 -7.85 14.16
CA ASP A 129 3.58 -8.92 13.82
C ASP A 129 4.03 -9.55 12.50
N SER A 130 4.22 -10.86 12.55
CA SER A 130 4.72 -11.67 11.45
C SER A 130 3.86 -12.90 11.22
N ARG A 131 2.73 -13.02 11.94
CA ARG A 131 1.86 -14.20 11.89
C ARG A 131 1.28 -14.40 10.49
N ASP A 132 0.93 -13.30 9.83
CA ASP A 132 0.31 -13.24 8.51
C ASP A 132 1.30 -12.94 7.38
N LYS A 133 2.61 -12.93 7.66
CA LYS A 133 3.67 -12.53 6.72
C LYS A 133 4.52 -13.73 6.28
N PRO A 134 5.19 -13.69 5.11
CA PRO A 134 6.03 -14.80 4.62
C PRO A 134 7.38 -14.94 5.37
N TRP A 135 7.61 -14.16 6.41
CA TRP A 135 8.76 -14.25 7.31
C TRP A 135 8.31 -14.57 8.73
N SER A 136 9.05 -15.42 9.43
CA SER A 136 8.73 -15.84 10.81
C SER A 136 9.28 -14.92 11.91
N LYS A 137 10.09 -13.93 11.53
CA LYS A 137 10.68 -12.92 12.42
C LYS A 137 10.89 -11.63 11.63
N PRO A 138 10.92 -10.45 12.29
CA PRO A 138 11.24 -9.20 11.62
C PRO A 138 12.54 -9.30 10.82
N VAL A 139 12.49 -8.95 9.55
CA VAL A 139 13.64 -8.95 8.63
C VAL A 139 14.07 -7.51 8.38
N LYS A 140 15.37 -7.30 8.11
CA LYS A 140 15.86 -5.96 7.76
C LYS A 140 15.43 -5.58 6.34
N ARG A 141 14.96 -4.36 6.19
CA ARG A 141 14.62 -3.70 4.93
C ARG A 141 15.30 -2.34 4.89
N ALA A 142 15.53 -1.84 3.68
CA ALA A 142 15.93 -0.47 3.42
C ALA A 142 14.93 0.09 2.42
N SER A 143 14.42 1.29 2.67
CA SER A 143 13.59 2.06 1.73
C SER A 143 13.56 3.53 2.19
N THR A 144 13.14 4.44 1.32
CA THR A 144 12.85 5.82 1.76
C THR A 144 11.60 5.82 2.63
N VAL A 145 10.54 5.15 2.18
CA VAL A 145 9.34 4.81 2.95
C VAL A 145 8.84 3.45 2.47
N ALA A 146 8.31 2.63 3.38
CA ALA A 146 7.64 1.38 3.07
C ALA A 146 6.32 1.27 3.82
N ILE A 147 5.35 0.60 3.21
CA ILE A 147 4.11 0.16 3.86
C ILE A 147 3.96 -1.35 3.69
N TYR A 148 3.30 -1.98 4.65
CA TYR A 148 3.07 -3.42 4.71
C TYR A 148 1.57 -3.66 4.80
N ASP A 149 0.93 -3.76 3.64
CA ASP A 149 -0.52 -3.85 3.58
C ASP A 149 -0.99 -5.29 3.59
N THR A 150 -2.05 -5.57 4.34
CA THR A 150 -2.62 -6.92 4.51
C THR A 150 -4.14 -6.89 4.49
N PRO A 151 -4.74 -6.41 3.38
CA PRO A 151 -6.18 -6.31 3.29
C PRO A 151 -6.86 -7.69 3.34
N TYR A 152 -8.04 -7.68 3.94
CA TYR A 152 -8.91 -8.84 4.09
C TYR A 152 -10.35 -8.42 3.83
N VAL A 153 -11.11 -9.28 3.16
CA VAL A 153 -12.55 -9.15 3.04
C VAL A 153 -13.22 -10.46 3.40
N SER A 154 -14.21 -10.38 4.28
CA SER A 154 -15.08 -11.50 4.63
C SER A 154 -16.21 -11.65 3.61
N ASP A 155 -16.58 -12.89 3.32
CA ASP A 155 -17.73 -13.24 2.47
C ASP A 155 -19.04 -12.67 3.01
N PHE A 156 -19.12 -12.34 4.30
CA PHE A 156 -20.27 -11.66 4.89
C PHE A 156 -20.65 -10.36 4.15
N TYR A 157 -19.67 -9.71 3.51
CA TYR A 157 -19.85 -8.47 2.77
C TYR A 157 -20.12 -8.69 1.27
N GLY A 158 -20.20 -9.93 0.79
CA GLY A 158 -20.46 -10.21 -0.62
C GLY A 158 -21.91 -9.94 -1.06
N THR A 159 -22.08 -9.82 -2.37
CA THR A 159 -23.39 -9.69 -3.03
C THR A 159 -23.58 -10.86 -3.99
N GLU A 160 -24.70 -11.56 -3.87
CA GLU A 160 -24.98 -12.76 -4.68
C GLU A 160 -24.95 -12.46 -6.18
N GLY A 161 -24.20 -13.26 -6.93
CA GLY A 161 -23.99 -13.08 -8.37
C GLY A 161 -22.88 -12.09 -8.75
N GLU A 162 -22.15 -11.53 -7.78
CA GLU A 162 -21.05 -10.60 -8.02
C GLU A 162 -19.77 -11.05 -7.30
N ASP A 163 -18.64 -11.01 -8.00
CA ASP A 163 -17.34 -11.20 -7.36
C ASP A 163 -17.02 -10.03 -6.42
N MET A 164 -16.39 -10.32 -5.29
CA MET A 164 -15.85 -9.30 -4.40
C MET A 164 -14.52 -8.80 -4.95
N ILE A 165 -14.48 -7.54 -5.36
CA ILE A 165 -13.30 -6.88 -5.91
C ILE A 165 -12.82 -5.84 -4.91
N VAL A 166 -11.52 -5.86 -4.63
CA VAL A 166 -10.84 -4.83 -3.84
C VAL A 166 -9.63 -4.37 -4.61
N MET A 167 -9.62 -3.09 -4.98
CA MET A 167 -8.52 -2.45 -5.68
C MET A 167 -7.94 -1.33 -4.84
N PHE A 168 -6.64 -1.15 -4.97
CA PHE A 168 -5.87 -0.11 -4.31
C PHE A 168 -5.14 0.70 -5.37
N GLU A 169 -5.05 2.00 -5.13
CA GLU A 169 -4.13 2.87 -5.85
C GLU A 169 -3.23 3.53 -4.80
N THR A 170 -1.94 3.19 -4.86
CA THR A 170 -0.91 3.60 -3.92
C THR A 170 -0.01 4.62 -4.59
N CYS A 171 0.05 5.83 -4.05
CA CYS A 171 0.80 6.94 -4.62
C CYS A 171 1.90 7.43 -3.68
N VAL A 172 3.03 7.81 -4.26
CA VAL A 172 4.09 8.53 -3.55
C VAL A 172 3.75 10.01 -3.53
N VAL A 173 3.76 10.61 -2.35
CA VAL A 173 3.52 12.03 -2.14
C VAL A 173 4.81 12.72 -1.71
N CYS A 174 5.11 13.84 -2.38
CA CYS A 174 6.12 14.79 -1.97
C CYS A 174 5.46 15.83 -1.05
N GLN A 175 5.67 15.67 0.26
CA GLN A 175 5.15 16.56 1.28
C GLN A 175 6.09 17.77 1.46
N ARG A 176 5.54 18.97 1.59
CA ARG A 176 6.28 20.22 1.79
C ARG A 176 5.64 21.09 2.88
N GLU A 177 6.43 21.62 3.81
CA GLU A 177 5.93 22.41 4.95
C GLU A 177 5.47 23.82 4.54
N GLN A 178 6.11 24.41 3.52
CA GLN A 178 5.88 25.80 3.09
C GLN A 178 5.44 25.91 1.61
N GLN A 179 5.06 24.80 0.98
CA GLN A 179 4.69 24.75 -0.43
C GLN A 179 3.55 23.74 -0.65
N PHE A 180 3.07 23.69 -1.90
CA PHE A 180 2.06 22.71 -2.27
C PHE A 180 2.58 21.28 -2.24
N ASP A 181 1.86 20.38 -1.58
CA ASP A 181 2.11 18.94 -1.68
C ASP A 181 1.87 18.47 -3.13
N SER A 182 2.60 17.44 -3.56
CA SER A 182 2.47 16.91 -4.93
C SER A 182 2.42 15.39 -4.94
N ILE A 183 1.47 14.83 -5.67
CA ILE A 183 1.41 13.39 -5.97
C ILE A 183 2.37 13.12 -7.13
N LEU A 184 3.36 12.25 -6.92
CA LEU A 184 4.45 12.07 -7.89
C LEU A 184 4.12 10.98 -8.93
N SER A 185 3.90 9.76 -8.46
CA SER A 185 3.54 8.62 -9.30
C SER A 185 2.84 7.59 -8.42
N CYS A 186 2.09 6.70 -9.06
CA CYS A 186 1.24 5.73 -8.39
C CYS A 186 1.43 4.33 -8.97
N GLY A 187 0.90 3.34 -8.27
CA GLY A 187 0.63 2.03 -8.84
C GLY A 187 -0.70 1.51 -8.34
N ASN A 188 -1.37 0.75 -9.19
CA ASN A 188 -2.56 0.02 -8.81
C ASN A 188 -2.20 -1.42 -8.45
N TRP A 189 -3.01 -2.05 -7.62
CA TRP A 189 -2.99 -3.48 -7.34
C TRP A 189 -4.31 -3.86 -6.69
N GLY A 190 -4.58 -5.15 -6.54
CA GLY A 190 -5.79 -5.57 -5.84
C GLY A 190 -5.96 -7.06 -5.82
N TYR A 191 -7.17 -7.49 -5.53
CA TYR A 191 -7.56 -8.89 -5.63
C TYR A 191 -9.06 -9.01 -5.89
N VAL A 192 -9.43 -10.14 -6.47
CA VAL A 192 -10.80 -10.56 -6.68
C VAL A 192 -11.05 -11.87 -5.94
N ARG A 193 -12.25 -12.03 -5.40
CA ARG A 193 -12.75 -13.27 -4.78
C ARG A 193 -14.15 -13.53 -5.30
N GLU A 194 -14.38 -14.70 -5.87
CA GLU A 194 -15.72 -15.14 -6.22
C GLU A 194 -16.58 -15.28 -4.96
N TYR A 195 -17.81 -14.77 -5.02
CA TYR A 195 -18.75 -14.86 -3.91
C TYR A 195 -19.73 -16.01 -4.11
N LEU A 196 -19.65 -17.01 -3.22
CA LEU A 196 -20.44 -18.25 -3.31
C LEU A 196 -21.81 -18.18 -2.60
N GLY A 197 -22.42 -16.99 -2.50
CA GLY A 197 -23.82 -16.87 -2.05
C GLY A 197 -24.10 -17.32 -0.60
N GLY A 198 -23.12 -17.24 0.29
CA GLY A 198 -23.27 -17.69 1.69
C GLY A 198 -23.31 -19.20 1.88
N MET A 199 -23.02 -19.99 0.84
CA MET A 199 -22.68 -21.41 0.99
C MET A 199 -21.42 -21.54 1.85
N THR A 200 -21.25 -22.65 2.57
CA THR A 200 -20.12 -22.90 3.50
C THR A 200 -18.75 -23.08 2.80
N GLY A 201 -18.58 -22.57 1.58
CA GLY A 201 -17.35 -22.59 0.81
C GLY A 201 -16.81 -21.18 0.61
N TRP A 202 -15.49 -21.07 0.49
CA TRP A 202 -14.79 -19.83 0.14
C TRP A 202 -14.01 -20.06 -1.14
N THR A 203 -13.88 -19.03 -1.98
CA THR A 203 -12.88 -19.03 -3.05
C THR A 203 -11.64 -18.28 -2.60
N GLU A 204 -10.52 -18.71 -3.16
CA GLU A 204 -9.23 -18.11 -2.89
C GLU A 204 -9.14 -16.75 -3.61
N PRO A 205 -8.50 -15.74 -3.00
CA PRO A 205 -8.22 -14.49 -3.69
C PRO A 205 -7.29 -14.72 -4.88
N GLU A 206 -7.71 -14.18 -6.01
CA GLU A 206 -6.86 -14.01 -7.17
C GLU A 206 -6.27 -12.60 -7.13
N PHE A 207 -4.93 -12.53 -7.12
CA PHE A 207 -4.23 -11.25 -7.11
C PHE A 207 -4.35 -10.59 -8.47
N ILE A 208 -4.72 -9.32 -8.47
CA ILE A 208 -4.70 -8.47 -9.65
C ILE A 208 -3.32 -7.82 -9.72
N GLU A 209 -2.58 -8.16 -10.77
CA GLU A 209 -1.18 -7.73 -10.92
C GLU A 209 -1.01 -6.21 -10.81
N SER A 210 0.08 -5.80 -10.16
CA SER A 210 0.36 -4.38 -9.98
C SER A 210 0.70 -3.71 -11.31
N GLN A 211 0.14 -2.52 -11.57
CA GLN A 211 0.43 -1.73 -12.76
C GLN A 211 0.88 -0.32 -12.39
N CYS A 212 1.82 0.20 -13.16
CA CYS A 212 2.41 1.51 -12.91
C CYS A 212 1.55 2.62 -13.52
N GLN A 213 1.45 3.73 -12.79
CA GLN A 213 0.75 4.92 -13.22
C GLN A 213 1.65 6.13 -12.99
N ALA A 214 1.94 6.87 -14.06
CA ALA A 214 2.77 8.07 -13.96
C ALA A 214 2.07 9.21 -13.20
N LYS A 215 0.74 9.16 -13.09
CA LYS A 215 -0.12 10.18 -12.48
C LYS A 215 -1.27 9.49 -11.73
N PRO A 216 -1.85 10.12 -10.70
CA PRO A 216 -3.04 9.60 -10.04
C PRO A 216 -4.22 9.51 -11.01
N SER A 217 -5.09 8.53 -10.79
CA SER A 217 -6.32 8.38 -11.55
C SER A 217 -7.31 9.51 -11.25
N SER A 218 -8.32 9.66 -12.10
CA SER A 218 -9.44 10.57 -11.84
C SER A 218 -10.21 10.19 -10.57
N VAL A 219 -10.33 8.89 -10.30
CA VAL A 219 -10.97 8.36 -9.08
C VAL A 219 -10.17 8.77 -7.84
N PHE A 220 -8.85 8.70 -7.90
CA PHE A 220 -7.97 9.14 -6.82
C PHE A 220 -8.12 10.62 -6.51
N ASN A 221 -8.02 11.47 -7.52
CA ASN A 221 -8.19 12.91 -7.32
C ASN A 221 -9.58 13.26 -6.78
N HIS A 222 -10.63 12.62 -7.30
CA HIS A 222 -11.99 12.84 -6.82
C HIS A 222 -12.17 12.41 -5.37
N THR A 223 -11.55 11.29 -4.98
CA THR A 223 -11.60 10.78 -3.60
C THR A 223 -10.97 11.79 -2.65
N LEU A 224 -9.79 12.32 -3.00
CA LEU A 224 -9.13 13.34 -2.19
C LEU A 224 -9.92 14.64 -2.09
N ASP A 225 -10.53 15.09 -3.20
CA ASP A 225 -11.30 16.34 -3.26
C ASP A 225 -12.59 16.30 -2.43
N THR A 226 -13.18 15.11 -2.25
CA THR A 226 -14.50 14.94 -1.62
C THR A 226 -14.44 14.42 -0.19
N GLN A 227 -13.27 13.99 0.27
CA GLN A 227 -13.13 13.38 1.60
C GLN A 227 -13.07 14.45 2.70
N GLN A 228 -14.25 14.86 3.18
CA GLN A 228 -14.46 15.85 4.24
C GLN A 228 -13.92 15.45 5.63
N ARG A 229 -13.44 14.21 5.79
CA ARG A 229 -13.15 13.62 7.12
C ARG A 229 -11.73 13.84 7.63
N ILE A 230 -10.80 14.27 6.78
CA ILE A 230 -9.37 14.34 7.13
C ILE A 230 -8.97 15.82 7.17
N GLU A 231 -8.75 16.36 8.39
CA GLU A 231 -8.29 17.73 8.64
C GLU A 231 -6.78 17.88 8.38
N TYR A 232 -6.31 17.44 7.22
CA TYR A 232 -4.91 17.57 6.86
C TYR A 232 -4.65 18.96 6.29
N SER A 233 -3.82 19.73 7.00
CA SER A 233 -3.45 21.09 6.63
C SER A 233 -1.95 21.19 6.44
N TYR A 234 -1.47 21.18 5.19
CA TYR A 234 -0.52 22.17 4.62
C TYR A 234 -0.75 22.27 3.09
N TYR A 235 -0.65 23.51 2.58
CA TYR A 235 -1.18 24.03 1.30
C TYR A 235 -1.32 22.97 0.19
N LEU A 236 -2.54 22.72 -0.31
CA LEU A 236 -2.87 21.65 -1.27
C LEU A 236 -3.12 22.17 -2.70
N ASN A 237 -2.45 21.62 -3.73
CA ASN A 237 -3.08 21.52 -5.04
C ASN A 237 -2.69 20.21 -5.73
N TRP A 238 -3.53 19.20 -5.52
CA TRP A 238 -3.41 17.86 -6.12
C TRP A 238 -3.60 17.82 -7.65
N ARG A 239 -3.83 18.96 -8.33
CA ARG A 239 -4.36 19.02 -9.71
C ARG A 239 -3.38 19.41 -10.82
N ASP A 240 -2.12 19.72 -10.53
CA ASP A 240 -1.17 20.16 -11.57
C ASP A 240 -0.11 19.09 -11.88
N PHE A 241 -0.48 18.11 -12.74
CA PHE A 241 0.47 17.36 -13.57
C PHE A 241 -0.10 17.07 -14.95
#